data_AF-A0A3N4J5U8-F1
#
_entry.id   AF-A0A3N4J5U8-F1
#
_cell.length_a   1.000
_cell.length_b   1.000
_cell.length_c   1.000
_cell.angle_alpha   90.00
_cell.angle_beta   90.00
_cell.angle_gamma   90.00
#
_symmetry.space_group_name_H-M   'P 1'
#
loop_
_entity.id
_entity.type
_entity.pdbx_description
1 polymer ?
#
loop_
_entity_poly.entity_id
_entity_poly.type
_entity_poly.pdbx_seq_one_letter_code
_entity_poly.pdbx_strand_id
1 'polypeptide(L)'
;MKNTAYLVGMLLKQFLSGLGEVRKAISWEFTKPEKLMGQSPSVREIEKMLSTVLASFRQAFICIDAVGEFPVKERWHLFDSLVRLIQRSLGTRLFLTSRRRVQREMKQHLDKMDAQIVSIGSNEEDIRRYITERLDKD
;
A
#
# COMPACT_ATOMS: atom_id res chain seq x y z
N MET A 1 -16.71 5.22 0.98
CA MET A 1 -15.89 5.97 0.01
C MET A 1 -14.43 5.56 0.21
N LYS A 2 -13.68 5.22 -0.84
CA LYS A 2 -12.26 4.85 -0.70
C LYS A 2 -11.48 6.09 -0.24
N ASN A 3 -11.01 6.08 1.00
CA ASN A 3 -10.18 7.13 1.58
C ASN A 3 -8.92 6.53 2.19
N THR A 4 -7.99 7.38 2.61
CA THR A 4 -6.69 6.90 3.12
C THR A 4 -6.84 5.96 4.32
N ALA A 5 -7.73 6.28 5.27
CA ALA A 5 -7.99 5.44 6.44
C ALA A 5 -8.42 4.02 6.05
N TYR A 6 -9.32 3.91 5.07
CA TYR A 6 -9.82 2.63 4.58
C TYR A 6 -8.70 1.78 3.99
N LEU A 7 -7.84 2.34 3.13
CA LEU A 7 -6.75 1.58 2.51
C LEU A 7 -5.71 1.14 3.55
N VAL A 8 -5.24 2.05 4.40
CA VAL A 8 -4.25 1.71 5.45
C VAL A 8 -4.84 0.70 6.44
N GLY A 9 -6.14 0.81 6.75
CA GLY A 9 -6.86 -0.17 7.57
C GLY A 9 -6.96 -1.55 6.92
N MET A 10 -7.17 -1.62 5.60
CA MET A 10 -7.12 -2.89 4.86
C MET A 10 -5.73 -3.52 4.91
N LEU A 11 -4.67 -2.73 4.73
CA LEU A 11 -3.28 -3.22 4.86
C LEU A 11 -3.04 -3.80 6.26
N LEU A 12 -3.42 -3.06 7.30
CA LEU A 12 -3.33 -3.53 8.68
C LEU A 12 -4.05 -4.86 8.88
N LYS A 13 -5.29 -4.98 8.38
CA LYS A 13 -6.06 -6.23 8.45
C LYS A 13 -5.33 -7.37 7.72
N GLN A 14 -4.75 -7.13 6.55
CA GLN A 14 -4.02 -8.14 5.79
C GLN A 14 -2.78 -8.64 6.55
N PHE A 15 -1.93 -7.75 7.07
CA PHE A 15 -0.77 -8.17 7.85
C PHE A 15 -1.16 -8.89 9.15
N LEU A 16 -2.20 -8.42 9.83
CA LEU A 16 -2.76 -9.10 11.01
C LEU A 16 -3.28 -10.50 10.69
N SER A 17 -3.84 -10.71 9.50
CA SER A 17 -4.31 -12.03 9.09
C SER A 17 -3.17 -13.03 8.88
N GLY A 18 -1.98 -12.55 8.50
CA GLY A 18 -0.79 -13.38 8.29
C GLY A 18 0.01 -13.70 9.55
N LEU A 19 -0.29 -13.09 10.71
CA LEU A 19 0.58 -13.12 11.90
C LEU A 19 0.15 -14.06 13.03
N GLY A 20 -0.96 -14.80 12.92
CA GLY A 20 -1.40 -15.70 14.00
C GLY A 20 -1.45 -15.01 15.39
N GLU A 21 -0.54 -15.37 16.30
CA GLU A 21 -0.49 -14.93 17.71
C GLU A 21 -0.25 -13.42 17.94
N VAL A 22 0.31 -12.67 16.99
CA VAL A 22 0.50 -11.20 17.14
C VAL A 22 -0.84 -10.46 17.23
N ARG A 23 -1.96 -11.14 16.91
CA ARG A 23 -3.32 -10.67 17.19
C ARG A 23 -3.51 -10.21 18.63
N LYS A 24 -2.92 -10.86 19.65
CA LYS A 24 -3.19 -10.52 21.07
C LYS A 24 -2.62 -9.18 21.52
N ALA A 25 -1.37 -8.88 21.15
CA ALA A 25 -0.72 -7.61 21.50
C ALA A 25 -1.40 -6.42 20.82
N ILE A 26 -1.86 -6.62 19.59
CA ILE A 26 -2.53 -5.59 18.81
C ILE A 26 -4.01 -5.47 19.22
N SER A 27 -4.69 -6.59 19.50
CA SER A 27 -6.06 -6.57 20.04
C SER A 27 -6.13 -5.84 21.37
N TRP A 28 -5.10 -5.96 22.22
CA TRP A 28 -5.01 -5.21 23.47
C TRP A 28 -5.01 -3.69 23.24
N GLU A 29 -4.30 -3.22 22.21
CA GLU A 29 -4.27 -1.81 21.81
C GLU A 29 -5.62 -1.33 21.23
N PHE A 30 -6.43 -2.25 20.68
CA PHE A 30 -7.81 -2.00 20.24
C PHE A 30 -8.83 -1.99 21.40
N THR A 31 -8.57 -2.70 22.50
CA THR A 31 -9.46 -2.79 23.67
C THR A 31 -9.16 -1.78 24.77
N LYS A 32 -8.25 -0.82 24.55
CA LYS A 32 -8.02 0.26 25.52
C LYS A 32 -9.35 0.97 25.80
N PRO A 33 -9.74 1.14 27.09
CA PRO A 33 -11.07 1.63 27.46
C PRO A 33 -11.38 3.03 26.93
N GLU A 34 -10.36 3.86 26.70
CA GLU A 34 -10.49 5.19 26.08
C GLU A 34 -10.98 5.14 24.62
N LYS A 35 -10.83 4.01 23.92
CA LYS A 35 -11.21 3.81 22.51
C LYS A 35 -12.57 3.13 22.32
N LEU A 36 -13.22 2.69 23.41
CA LEU A 36 -14.52 2.00 23.38
C LEU A 36 -15.72 2.97 23.20
N MET A 37 -15.50 4.29 23.13
CA MET A 37 -16.56 5.28 22.84
C MET A 37 -16.99 5.36 21.36
N GLY A 38 -16.93 4.24 20.61
CA GLY A 38 -17.47 4.16 19.24
C GLY A 38 -16.76 5.00 18.17
N GLN A 39 -15.63 5.65 18.49
CA GLN A 39 -14.90 6.48 17.54
C GLN A 39 -13.99 5.61 16.67
N SER A 40 -14.11 5.75 15.34
CA SER A 40 -13.19 5.08 14.42
C SER A 40 -11.77 5.61 14.60
N PRO A 41 -10.73 4.74 14.60
CA PRO A 41 -9.35 5.17 14.71
C PRO A 41 -8.97 6.17 13.62
N SER A 42 -8.19 7.19 13.97
CA SER A 42 -7.64 8.13 13.00
C SER A 42 -6.62 7.45 12.08
N VAL A 43 -6.37 8.03 10.90
CA VAL A 43 -5.36 7.51 9.96
C VAL A 43 -3.99 7.34 10.63
N ARG A 44 -3.56 8.31 11.46
CA ARG A 44 -2.26 8.26 12.15
C ARG A 44 -2.16 7.12 13.15
N GLU A 45 -3.27 6.78 13.81
CA GLU A 45 -3.31 5.65 14.73
C GLU A 45 -3.24 4.33 13.97
N ILE A 46 -3.96 4.20 12.85
CA ILE A 46 -3.88 3.01 11.99
C ILE A 46 -2.46 2.86 11.42
N GLU A 47 -1.83 3.96 10.97
CA GLU A 47 -0.42 3.97 10.52
C GLU A 47 0.53 3.49 11.62
N LYS A 48 0.35 3.97 12.87
CA LYS A 48 1.17 3.56 14.01
C LYS A 48 1.01 2.08 14.29
N MET A 49 -0.21 1.57 14.31
CA MET A 49 -0.50 0.15 14.50
C MET A 49 0.16 -0.68 13.39
N LEU A 50 -0.05 -0.30 12.12
CA LEU A 50 0.55 -0.98 10.98
C LEU A 50 2.08 -0.99 11.06
N SER A 51 2.70 0.11 11.47
CA SER A 51 4.15 0.17 11.67
C SER A 51 4.62 -0.83 12.74
N THR A 52 3.92 -0.94 13.87
CA THR A 52 4.21 -1.94 14.91
C THR A 52 4.07 -3.36 14.38
N VAL A 53 3.04 -3.62 13.56
CA VAL A 53 2.83 -4.93 12.94
C VAL A 53 3.97 -5.26 11.99
N LEU A 54 4.35 -4.32 11.12
CA LEU A 54 5.42 -4.48 10.14
C LEU A 54 6.77 -4.76 10.80
N ALA A 55 7.04 -4.16 11.97
CA ALA A 55 8.27 -4.40 12.73
C ALA A 55 8.45 -5.86 13.20
N SER A 56 7.37 -6.65 13.24
CA SER A 56 7.46 -8.09 13.56
C SER A 56 7.97 -8.95 12.39
N PHE A 57 8.04 -8.38 11.18
CA PHE A 57 8.57 -9.07 10.00
C PHE A 57 10.00 -8.63 9.73
N ARG A 58 10.86 -9.60 9.41
CA ARG A 58 12.23 -9.30 8.92
C ARG A 58 12.20 -8.41 7.66
N GLN A 59 11.23 -8.66 6.79
CA GLN A 59 11.00 -7.90 5.57
C GLN A 59 9.53 -8.02 5.18
N ALA A 60 8.91 -6.90 4.80
CA ALA A 60 7.52 -6.85 4.38
C ALA A 60 7.41 -6.24 2.98
N PHE A 61 6.42 -6.70 2.22
CA PHE A 61 6.15 -6.22 0.87
C PHE A 61 4.72 -5.70 0.83
N ILE A 62 4.55 -4.46 0.36
CA ILE A 62 3.24 -3.85 0.14
C ILE A 62 3.11 -3.59 -1.35
N CYS A 63 2.12 -4.23 -1.98
CA CYS A 63 1.81 -4.05 -3.38
C CYS A 63 0.42 -3.40 -3.49
N ILE A 64 0.34 -2.22 -4.09
CA ILE A 64 -0.94 -1.54 -4.37
C ILE A 64 -1.10 -1.44 -5.87
N ASP A 65 -2.08 -2.18 -6.38
CA ASP A 65 -2.43 -2.15 -7.78
C ASP A 65 -3.33 -0.95 -8.12
N ALA A 66 -3.14 -0.41 -9.32
CA ALA A 66 -3.94 0.64 -9.92
C ALA A 66 -4.16 1.87 -9.01
N VAL A 67 -3.11 2.36 -8.35
CA VAL A 67 -3.21 3.50 -7.40
C VAL A 67 -3.74 4.78 -8.06
N GLY A 68 -3.64 4.88 -9.39
CA GLY A 68 -4.24 5.96 -10.16
C GLY A 68 -5.76 5.98 -10.19
N GLU A 69 -6.43 4.88 -9.81
CA GLU A 69 -7.89 4.80 -9.65
C GLU A 69 -8.36 5.31 -8.28
N PHE A 70 -7.43 5.64 -7.37
CA PHE A 70 -7.78 6.25 -6.09
C PHE A 70 -8.33 7.66 -6.29
N PRO A 71 -9.36 8.09 -5.52
CA PRO A 71 -9.95 9.42 -5.68
C PRO A 71 -8.90 10.53 -5.63
N VAL A 72 -8.91 11.42 -6.62
CA VAL A 72 -7.89 12.48 -6.77
C VAL A 72 -7.72 13.30 -5.50
N LYS A 73 -8.84 13.62 -4.82
CA LYS A 73 -8.87 14.40 -3.57
C LYS A 73 -8.17 13.69 -2.39
N GLU A 74 -8.14 12.36 -2.40
CA GLU A 74 -7.57 11.53 -1.33
C GLU A 74 -6.15 11.05 -1.63
N ARG A 75 -5.74 11.09 -2.91
CA ARG A 75 -4.49 10.47 -3.38
C ARG A 75 -3.24 11.10 -2.76
N TRP A 76 -3.25 12.42 -2.58
CA TRP A 76 -2.18 13.13 -1.88
C TRP A 76 -2.00 12.64 -0.44
N HIS A 77 -3.10 12.52 0.30
CA HIS A 77 -3.09 12.00 1.67
C HIS A 77 -2.64 10.54 1.73
N LEU A 78 -3.01 9.73 0.74
CA LEU A 78 -2.56 8.35 0.60
C LEU A 78 -1.05 8.28 0.39
N PHE A 79 -0.50 9.03 -0.57
CA PHE A 79 0.94 9.00 -0.83
C PHE A 79 1.74 9.48 0.37
N ASP A 80 1.32 10.56 1.02
CA ASP A 80 1.95 11.08 2.24
C ASP A 80 1.89 10.06 3.40
N SER A 81 0.78 9.33 3.52
CA SER A 81 0.64 8.22 4.48
C SER A 81 1.59 7.06 4.19
N LEU A 82 1.69 6.63 2.93
CA LEU A 82 2.61 5.57 2.50
C LEU A 82 4.06 5.97 2.71
N VAL A 83 4.41 7.24 2.43
CA VAL A 83 5.76 7.78 2.66
C VAL A 83 6.12 7.68 4.15
N ARG A 84 5.23 8.15 5.04
CA ARG A 84 5.45 8.03 6.49
C ARG A 84 5.59 6.58 6.94
N LEU A 85 4.80 5.68 6.38
CA LEU A 85 4.81 4.27 6.74
C LEU A 85 6.17 3.62 6.43
N ILE A 86 6.71 3.84 5.23
CA ILE A 86 7.98 3.26 4.83
C ILE A 86 9.16 3.90 5.59
N GLN A 87 9.10 5.21 5.88
CA GLN A 87 10.11 5.86 6.73
C GLN A 87 10.15 5.28 8.15
N ARG A 88 9.03 4.80 8.69
CA ARG A 88 8.94 4.18 10.02
C ARG A 88 9.33 2.69 10.02
N SER A 89 9.34 2.04 8.86
CA SER A 89 9.58 0.60 8.73
C SER A 89 10.58 0.33 7.61
N LEU A 90 11.87 0.47 7.94
CA LEU A 90 12.98 0.36 6.98
C LEU A 90 13.08 -1.02 6.29
N GLY A 91 12.49 -2.07 6.88
CA GLY A 91 12.40 -3.41 6.27
C GLY A 91 11.26 -3.57 5.26
N THR A 92 10.41 -2.55 5.08
CA THR A 92 9.23 -2.62 4.20
C THR A 92 9.53 -2.09 2.81
N ARG A 93 9.17 -2.85 1.77
CA ARG A 93 9.26 -2.43 0.37
C ARG A 93 7.87 -2.14 -0.20
N LEU A 94 7.73 -1.01 -0.88
CA LEU A 94 6.48 -0.54 -1.47
C LEU A 94 6.54 -0.65 -2.99
N PHE A 95 5.55 -1.30 -3.59
CA PHE A 95 5.36 -1.43 -5.02
C PHE A 95 4.00 -0.84 -5.39
N LEU A 96 3.98 0.07 -6.34
CA LEU A 96 2.78 0.76 -6.81
C LEU A 96 2.68 0.61 -8.31
N THR A 97 1.51 0.23 -8.82
CA THR A 97 1.20 0.29 -10.25
C THR A 97 0.25 1.45 -10.53
N SER A 98 0.42 2.11 -11.67
CA SER A 98 -0.46 3.20 -12.08
C SER A 98 -0.37 3.43 -13.58
N ARG A 99 -1.38 4.14 -14.11
CA ARG A 99 -1.30 4.71 -15.47
C ARG A 99 -0.39 5.93 -15.47
N ARG A 100 0.25 6.21 -16.62
CA ARG A 100 1.18 7.34 -16.81
C ARG A 100 0.65 8.69 -16.32
N ARG A 101 -0.67 8.94 -16.42
CA ARG A 101 -1.30 10.20 -16.01
C ARG A 101 -1.02 10.60 -14.55
N VAL A 102 -0.82 9.63 -13.66
CA VAL A 102 -0.65 9.87 -12.21
C VAL A 102 0.84 9.91 -11.81
N GLN A 103 1.75 9.66 -12.75
CA GLN A 103 3.19 9.62 -12.50
C GLN A 103 3.73 10.92 -11.92
N ARG A 104 3.26 12.09 -12.39
CA ARG A 104 3.71 13.39 -11.88
C ARG A 104 3.38 13.60 -10.40
N GLU A 105 2.15 13.26 -10.00
CA GLU A 105 1.70 13.35 -8.60
C GLU A 105 2.48 12.38 -7.72
N MET A 106 2.67 11.13 -8.18
CA MET A 106 3.48 10.14 -7.47
C MET A 106 4.92 10.63 -7.27
N LYS A 107 5.52 11.18 -8.32
CA LYS A 107 6.89 11.67 -8.31
C LYS A 107 7.10 12.75 -7.24
N GLN A 108 6.18 13.71 -7.13
CA GLN A 108 6.26 14.79 -6.13
C GLN A 108 6.34 14.30 -4.67
N HIS A 109 5.74 13.15 -4.36
CA HIS A 109 5.80 12.55 -3.02
C HIS A 109 6.94 11.56 -2.85
N LEU A 110 7.16 10.71 -3.87
CA LEU A 110 8.03 9.55 -3.79
C LEU A 110 9.48 9.86 -4.17
N ASP A 111 9.77 11.00 -4.79
CA ASP A 111 11.14 11.48 -5.02
C ASP A 111 11.92 11.61 -3.71
N LYS A 112 11.23 11.85 -2.59
CA LYS A 112 11.82 11.87 -1.24
C LYS A 112 12.25 10.50 -0.73
N MET A 113 11.98 9.42 -1.46
CA MET A 113 12.20 8.04 -1.04
C MET A 113 13.12 7.26 -1.98
N ASP A 114 13.85 7.95 -2.86
CA ASP A 114 14.66 7.33 -3.92
C ASP A 114 13.88 6.28 -4.74
N ALA A 115 12.60 6.54 -4.97
CA ALA A 115 11.70 5.60 -5.63
C ALA A 115 12.12 5.34 -7.08
N GLN A 116 12.30 4.07 -7.42
CA GLN A 116 12.56 3.66 -8.80
C GLN A 116 11.25 3.62 -9.59
N ILE A 117 11.24 4.29 -10.74
CA ILE A 117 10.10 4.24 -11.67
C ILE A 117 10.46 3.32 -12.84
N VAL A 118 9.71 2.23 -12.97
CA VAL A 118 9.83 1.29 -14.10
C VAL A 118 8.64 1.52 -15.03
N SER A 119 8.89 1.96 -16.27
CA SER A 119 7.84 2.03 -17.31
C SER A 119 7.69 0.65 -17.94
N ILE A 120 6.52 0.05 -17.81
CA ILE A 120 6.15 -1.20 -18.48
C ILE A 120 5.27 -0.84 -19.68
N GLY A 121 5.61 -1.37 -20.84
CA GLY A 121 4.84 -1.22 -22.08
C GLY A 121 5.31 -2.24 -23.10
N SER A 122 4.39 -2.66 -23.97
CA SER A 122 4.69 -3.60 -25.05
C SER A 122 5.11 -2.84 -26.30
N ASN A 123 6.09 -3.37 -27.03
CA ASN A 123 6.36 -2.94 -28.40
C ASN A 123 5.61 -3.83 -29.40
N GLU A 124 5.72 -3.52 -30.69
CA GLU A 124 5.04 -4.28 -31.75
C GLU A 124 5.46 -5.76 -31.79
N GLU A 125 6.73 -6.05 -31.54
CA GLU A 125 7.27 -7.42 -31.54
C GLU A 125 6.75 -8.22 -30.33
N ASP A 126 6.65 -7.61 -29.16
CA ASP A 126 6.05 -8.23 -27.97
C ASP A 126 4.60 -8.62 -28.24
N ILE A 127 3.84 -7.74 -28.92
CA ILE A 127 2.44 -7.98 -29.29
C ILE A 127 2.35 -9.11 -30.32
N ARG A 128 3.18 -9.06 -31.38
CA ARG A 128 3.23 -10.08 -32.42
C ARG A 128 3.53 -11.44 -31.82
N ARG A 129 4.59 -11.55 -31.03
CA ARG A 129 4.97 -12.79 -30.33
C ARG A 129 3.84 -13.31 -29.46
N TYR A 130 3.23 -12.45 -28.65
CA TYR A 130 2.11 -12.84 -27.78
C TYR A 130 0.93 -13.40 -28.58
N ILE A 131 0.56 -12.76 -29.69
CA ILE A 131 -0.56 -13.22 -30.52
C ILE A 131 -0.22 -14.55 -31.19
N THR A 132 0.97 -14.69 -31.78
CA THR A 132 1.40 -15.95 -32.41
C THR A 132 1.38 -17.11 -31.41
N GLU A 133 2.02 -16.94 -30.25
CA GLU A 133 2.03 -17.97 -29.20
C GLU A 133 0.64 -18.29 -28.64
N ARG A 134 -0.29 -17.32 -28.68
CA ARG A 134 -1.66 -17.53 -28.21
C ARG A 134 -2.48 -18.31 -29.22
N LEU A 135 -2.34 -18.00 -30.51
CA LEU A 135 -3.01 -18.71 -31.60
C LEU A 135 -2.54 -20.16 -31.72
N ASP A 136 -1.26 -20.45 -31.49
CA ASP A 136 -0.74 -21.83 -31.51
C ASP A 136 -1.30 -22.73 -30.37
N LYS A 137 -1.90 -22.12 -29.34
CA LYS A 137 -2.45 -22.81 -28.16
C LYS A 137 -3.98 -22.97 -28.20
N ASP A 138 -4.66 -22.34 -29.15
CA ASP A 138 -6.11 -22.41 -29.35
C ASP A 138 -6.45 -23.41 -30.47
#